data_AF-A0A6L7PC71-F1
#
_entry.id   AF-A0A6L7PC71-F1
#
_cell.length_a   1.000
_cell.length_b   1.000
_cell.length_c   1.000
_cell.angle_alpha   90.00
_cell.angle_beta   90.00
_cell.angle_gamma   90.00
#
_symmetry.space_group_name_H-M   'P 1'
#
loop_
_entity.id
_entity.type
_entity.pdbx_description
1 polymer ?
#
loop_
_entity_poly.entity_id
_entity_poly.type
_entity_poly.pdbx_seq_one_letter_code
_entity_poly.pdbx_strand_id
1 'polypeptide(L)'
;MEGTMEYGGSAATPFVGRMIGAARLNSDIYEEVEHDRSATGQAAIVVVGTSLAAGIGGATSVGPLSLVFLTIAGLVGWAAYAWFAYFIGTRIFATAETSADWGEVARTLGFASSPRFLLLLGLVPGVIGVVSFVVGVWFILTTITALKAALEMGTWRAVGTALVALIVQGIIFSIVFAILG
;
A
#
# COMPACT_ATOMS: atom_id res chain seq x y z
N MET A 1 34.82 -32.91 15.75
CA MET A 1 33.98 -31.96 16.50
C MET A 1 33.93 -30.69 15.68
N GLU A 2 33.08 -30.65 14.66
CA GLU A 2 32.86 -29.44 13.84
C GLU A 2 31.66 -28.71 14.43
N GLY A 3 31.91 -27.47 14.88
CA GLY A 3 30.89 -26.60 15.44
C GLY A 3 29.96 -26.12 14.33
N THR A 4 28.70 -26.54 14.41
CA THR A 4 27.59 -25.94 13.67
C THR A 4 27.40 -24.52 14.19
N MET A 5 27.76 -23.51 13.39
CA MET A 5 27.33 -22.14 13.64
C MET A 5 25.83 -22.05 13.35
N GLU A 6 25.06 -22.24 14.41
CA GLU A 6 23.64 -21.91 14.48
C GLU A 6 23.52 -20.38 14.42
N TYR A 7 23.29 -19.82 13.23
CA TYR A 7 22.92 -18.41 13.09
C TYR A 7 21.45 -18.25 13.49
N GLY A 8 21.22 -18.22 14.81
CA GLY A 8 19.94 -17.93 15.41
C GLY A 8 19.52 -16.47 15.21
N GLY A 9 18.23 -16.28 14.92
CA GLY A 9 17.51 -15.01 14.97
C GLY A 9 17.62 -14.16 13.71
N SER A 10 16.60 -14.19 12.84
CA SER A 10 16.48 -13.23 11.75
C SER A 10 16.47 -11.82 12.34
N ALA A 11 17.51 -11.03 12.08
CA ALA A 11 17.48 -9.61 12.39
C ALA A 11 16.27 -8.97 11.69
N ALA A 12 15.54 -8.10 12.39
CA ALA A 12 14.36 -7.43 11.84
C ALA A 12 14.69 -6.76 10.50
N THR A 13 13.82 -6.91 9.50
CA THR A 13 14.10 -6.40 8.16
C THR A 13 14.18 -4.88 8.21
N PRO A 14 15.27 -4.24 7.68
CA PRO A 14 15.37 -2.79 7.65
C PRO A 14 14.21 -2.15 6.88
N PHE A 15 13.86 -0.89 7.17
CA PHE A 15 12.74 -0.18 6.54
C PHE A 15 12.73 -0.26 5.00
N VAL A 16 13.87 0.03 4.36
CA VAL A 16 14.00 -0.08 2.89
C VAL A 16 13.89 -1.53 2.41
N GLY A 17 14.39 -2.49 3.21
CA GLY A 17 14.24 -3.91 2.95
C GLY A 17 12.76 -4.33 2.95
N ARG A 18 11.96 -3.83 3.89
CA ARG A 18 10.50 -4.02 3.94
C ARG A 18 9.81 -3.44 2.70
N MET A 19 10.20 -2.24 2.26
CA MET A 19 9.66 -1.65 1.02
C MET A 19 9.97 -2.49 -0.22
N ILE A 20 11.22 -2.95 -0.36
CA ILE A 20 11.65 -3.79 -1.49
C ILE A 20 10.94 -5.14 -1.44
N GLY A 21 10.84 -5.75 -0.26
CA GLY A 21 10.16 -7.02 -0.06
C GLY A 21 8.66 -6.94 -0.37
N ALA A 22 7.99 -5.89 0.09
CA ALA A 22 6.59 -5.61 -0.25
C ALA A 22 6.42 -5.44 -1.77
N ALA A 23 7.27 -4.63 -2.41
CA ALA A 23 7.26 -4.48 -3.87
C ALA A 23 7.53 -5.81 -4.60
N ARG A 24 8.29 -6.74 -4.00
CA ARG A 24 8.55 -8.08 -4.54
C ARG A 24 7.45 -9.10 -4.22
N LEU A 25 6.31 -8.69 -3.64
CA LEU A 25 5.21 -9.57 -3.28
C LEU A 25 5.59 -10.63 -2.22
N ASN A 26 6.60 -10.35 -1.38
CA ASN A 26 7.00 -11.26 -0.31
C ASN A 26 5.95 -11.23 0.82
N SER A 27 5.24 -12.34 1.03
CA SER A 27 4.23 -12.48 2.10
C SER A 27 4.82 -12.26 3.49
N ASP A 28 6.03 -12.77 3.74
CA ASP A 28 6.68 -12.74 5.04
C ASP A 28 6.89 -11.30 5.52
N ILE A 29 7.09 -10.38 4.57
CA ILE A 29 7.25 -8.94 4.87
C ILE A 29 5.92 -8.30 5.25
N TYR A 30 4.81 -8.74 4.65
CA TYR A 30 3.49 -8.26 5.03
C TYR A 30 3.10 -8.78 6.41
N GLU A 31 3.35 -10.05 6.71
CA GLU A 31 3.15 -10.64 8.05
C GLU A 31 4.05 -9.95 9.10
N GLU A 32 5.31 -9.65 8.75
CA GLU A 32 6.23 -8.92 9.65
C GLU A 32 5.68 -7.52 10.01
N VAL A 33 5.28 -6.72 9.01
CA VAL A 33 4.78 -5.36 9.27
C VAL A 33 3.37 -5.35 9.86
N GLU A 34 2.59 -6.42 9.66
CA GLU A 34 1.30 -6.65 10.29
C GLU A 34 1.43 -6.89 11.79
N HIS A 35 2.47 -7.55 12.28
CA HIS A 35 2.66 -7.73 13.72
C HIS A 35 3.47 -6.59 14.37
N ASP A 36 4.24 -5.83 13.59
CA ASP A 36 5.04 -4.70 14.08
C ASP A 36 4.25 -3.38 14.14
N ARG A 37 3.68 -3.04 15.31
CA ARG A 37 2.93 -1.78 15.50
C ARG A 37 3.78 -0.53 15.24
N SER A 38 5.10 -0.59 15.39
CA SER A 38 6.00 0.52 15.09
C SER A 38 6.10 0.81 13.59
N ALA A 39 5.71 -0.14 12.74
CA ALA A 39 5.68 0.00 11.29
C ALA A 39 4.57 0.95 10.79
N THR A 40 3.64 1.40 11.64
CA THR A 40 2.59 2.37 11.26
C THR A 40 3.18 3.69 10.76
N GLY A 41 4.19 4.21 11.46
CA GLY A 41 4.90 5.42 11.03
C GLY A 41 5.66 5.21 9.73
N GLN A 42 6.26 4.03 9.55
CA GLN A 42 6.94 3.65 8.31
C GLN A 42 5.96 3.58 7.13
N ALA A 43 4.81 2.94 7.31
CA ALA A 43 3.74 2.87 6.32
C ALA A 43 3.25 4.26 5.90
N ALA A 44 3.06 5.18 6.86
CA ALA A 44 2.71 6.57 6.58
C ALA A 44 3.78 7.28 5.74
N ILE A 45 5.07 7.05 6.00
CA ILE A 45 6.17 7.61 5.18
C ILE A 45 6.10 7.09 3.74
N VAL A 46 5.87 5.78 3.55
CA VAL A 46 5.72 5.19 2.21
C VAL A 46 4.52 5.82 1.48
N VAL A 47 3.39 5.99 2.16
CA VAL A 47 2.18 6.60 1.61
C VAL A 47 2.41 8.06 1.21
N VAL A 48 3.06 8.85 2.05
CA VAL A 48 3.39 10.25 1.73
C VAL A 48 4.30 10.29 0.49
N GLY A 49 5.39 9.50 0.48
CA GLY A 49 6.32 9.50 -0.64
C GLY A 49 5.68 9.06 -1.96
N THR A 50 4.82 8.04 -1.92
CA THR A 50 4.12 7.55 -3.13
C THR A 50 2.98 8.45 -3.58
N SER A 51 2.35 9.19 -2.66
CA SER A 51 1.37 10.23 -2.98
C SER A 51 2.03 11.41 -3.68
N LEU A 52 3.20 11.83 -3.20
CA LEU A 52 4.02 12.86 -3.86
C LEU A 52 4.50 12.39 -5.24
N ALA A 53 4.98 11.15 -5.36
CA ALA A 53 5.39 10.58 -6.65
C ALA A 53 4.26 10.59 -7.68
N ALA A 54 3.05 10.24 -7.26
CA ALA A 54 1.86 10.29 -8.11
C ALA A 54 1.47 11.73 -8.48
N GLY A 55 1.56 12.67 -7.55
CA GLY A 55 1.24 14.08 -7.79
C GLY A 55 2.23 14.79 -8.73
N ILE A 56 3.53 14.54 -8.57
CA ILE A 56 4.59 15.11 -9.42
C ILE A 56 4.46 14.60 -10.86
N GLY A 57 4.10 13.33 -11.07
CA GLY A 57 3.85 12.77 -12.40
C GLY A 57 2.70 13.43 -13.16
N GLY A 58 1.78 14.13 -12.47
CA GLY A 58 0.60 14.77 -13.06
C GLY A 58 0.62 16.29 -13.12
N ALA A 59 1.50 16.98 -12.37
CA ALA A 59 1.49 18.44 -12.25
C ALA A 59 2.79 19.09 -12.78
N THR A 60 2.66 20.05 -13.69
CA THR A 60 3.78 20.83 -14.23
C THR A 60 4.25 21.97 -13.30
N SER A 61 3.55 22.22 -12.19
CA SER A 61 3.92 23.22 -11.18
C SER A 61 3.51 22.76 -9.78
N VAL A 62 4.48 22.36 -8.95
CA VAL A 62 4.25 21.91 -7.57
C VAL A 62 4.78 23.00 -6.62
N GLY A 63 3.89 23.80 -6.04
CA GLY A 63 4.23 24.79 -5.01
C GLY A 63 4.21 24.21 -3.58
N PRO A 64 4.80 24.88 -2.56
CA PRO A 64 4.84 24.36 -1.19
C PRO A 64 3.47 24.02 -0.60
N LEU A 65 2.44 24.83 -0.87
CA LEU A 65 1.06 24.56 -0.44
C LEU A 65 0.49 23.29 -1.08
N SER A 66 0.83 23.00 -2.34
CA SER A 66 0.39 21.77 -3.00
C SER A 66 1.04 20.52 -2.41
N LEU A 67 2.29 20.59 -1.93
CA LEU A 67 2.95 19.48 -1.24
C LEU A 67 2.25 19.15 0.08
N VAL A 68 1.87 20.18 0.86
CA VAL A 68 1.11 19.99 2.10
C VAL A 68 -0.24 19.35 1.81
N PHE A 69 -0.95 19.85 0.80
CA PHE A 69 -2.25 19.29 0.40
C PHE A 69 -2.12 17.83 -0.06
N LEU A 70 -1.15 17.51 -0.92
CA LEU A 70 -0.90 16.14 -1.40
C LEU A 70 -0.56 15.18 -0.24
N THR A 71 0.20 15.66 0.74
CA THR A 71 0.55 14.89 1.93
C THR A 71 -0.69 14.56 2.76
N ILE A 72 -1.50 15.57 3.08
CA ILE A 72 -2.74 15.39 3.86
C ILE A 72 -3.73 14.51 3.10
N ALA A 73 -3.98 14.80 1.82
CA ALA A 73 -4.88 14.03 0.97
C ALA A 73 -4.40 12.57 0.82
N GLY A 74 -3.10 12.34 0.69
CA GLY A 74 -2.50 11.01 0.62
C GLY A 74 -2.72 10.21 1.91
N LEU A 75 -2.46 10.82 3.07
CA LEU A 75 -2.68 10.16 4.37
C LEU A 75 -4.15 9.88 4.65
N VAL A 76 -5.04 10.85 4.40
CA VAL A 76 -6.49 10.68 4.58
C VAL A 76 -7.02 9.63 3.60
N GLY A 77 -6.60 9.69 2.34
CA GLY A 77 -6.98 8.72 1.31
C GLY A 77 -6.53 7.31 1.66
N TRP A 78 -5.29 7.13 2.13
CA TRP A 78 -4.81 5.84 2.59
C TRP A 78 -5.56 5.33 3.82
N ALA A 79 -5.81 6.19 4.82
CA ALA A 79 -6.54 5.79 6.02
C ALA A 79 -7.98 5.36 5.68
N ALA A 80 -8.66 6.12 4.81
CA ALA A 80 -9.97 5.77 4.29
C ALA A 80 -9.94 4.45 3.50
N TYR A 81 -8.97 4.29 2.59
CA TYR A 81 -8.80 3.08 1.80
C TYR A 81 -8.60 1.84 2.69
N ALA A 82 -7.72 1.94 3.69
CA ALA A 82 -7.50 0.88 4.67
C ALA A 82 -8.77 0.56 5.47
N TRP A 83 -9.56 1.59 5.82
CA TRP A 83 -10.85 1.39 6.50
C TRP A 83 -11.84 0.62 5.65
N PHE A 84 -11.98 0.98 4.37
CA PHE A 84 -12.87 0.24 3.46
C PHE A 84 -12.38 -1.18 3.21
N ALA A 85 -11.08 -1.38 2.98
CA ALA A 85 -10.52 -2.72 2.78
C ALA A 85 -10.73 -3.60 4.02
N TYR A 86 -10.47 -3.05 5.22
CA TYR A 86 -10.76 -3.71 6.49
C TYR A 86 -12.26 -4.07 6.61
N PHE A 87 -13.15 -3.10 6.40
CA PHE A 87 -14.59 -3.32 6.54
C PHE A 87 -15.12 -4.35 5.55
N ILE A 88 -14.74 -4.24 4.27
CA ILE A 88 -15.14 -5.17 3.21
C ILE A 88 -14.59 -6.57 3.52
N GLY A 89 -13.31 -6.68 3.87
CA GLY A 89 -12.67 -7.96 4.14
C GLY A 89 -13.22 -8.68 5.37
N THR A 90 -13.46 -7.96 6.46
CA THR A 90 -13.93 -8.52 7.73
C THR A 90 -15.45 -8.68 7.85
N ARG A 91 -16.25 -8.06 6.97
CA ARG A 91 -17.72 -8.16 7.00
C ARG A 91 -18.33 -8.84 5.80
N ILE A 92 -17.84 -8.56 4.59
CA ILE A 92 -18.42 -9.08 3.35
C ILE A 92 -17.73 -10.39 2.96
N PHE A 93 -16.41 -10.45 3.10
CA PHE A 93 -15.60 -11.61 2.74
C PHE A 93 -15.07 -12.40 3.94
N ALA A 94 -15.66 -12.21 5.12
CA ALA A 94 -15.22 -12.80 6.37
C ALA A 94 -15.19 -14.35 6.31
N THR A 95 -14.25 -14.94 7.03
CA THR A 95 -14.25 -16.37 7.37
C THR A 95 -14.32 -16.56 8.88
N ALA A 96 -14.47 -17.80 9.36
CA ALA A 96 -14.46 -18.09 10.80
C ALA A 96 -13.12 -17.73 11.47
N GLU A 97 -12.04 -17.65 10.70
CA GLU A 97 -10.68 -17.36 11.19
C GLU A 97 -10.30 -15.88 11.01
N THR A 98 -11.08 -15.09 10.27
CA THR A 98 -10.75 -13.69 9.98
C THR A 98 -10.83 -12.82 11.25
N SER A 99 -9.67 -12.56 11.85
CA SER A 99 -9.49 -11.67 12.99
C SER A 99 -8.37 -10.69 12.69
N ALA A 100 -8.74 -9.50 12.23
CA ALA A 100 -7.81 -8.42 11.97
C ALA A 100 -8.28 -7.13 12.62
N ASP A 101 -7.37 -6.21 12.89
CA ASP A 101 -7.66 -4.83 13.21
C ASP A 101 -7.35 -3.90 12.03
N TRP A 102 -7.90 -2.68 12.09
CA TRP A 102 -7.69 -1.70 11.03
C TRP A 102 -6.21 -1.31 10.86
N GLY A 103 -5.43 -1.30 11.94
CA GLY A 103 -4.02 -0.91 11.94
C GLY A 103 -3.12 -1.94 11.26
N GLU A 104 -3.45 -3.23 11.37
CA GLU A 104 -2.84 -4.33 10.61
C GLU A 104 -3.03 -4.13 9.10
N VAL A 105 -4.26 -3.89 8.67
CA VAL A 105 -4.60 -3.60 7.26
C VAL A 105 -3.94 -2.30 6.78
N ALA A 106 -3.95 -1.25 7.60
CA ALA A 106 -3.34 0.02 7.23
C ALA A 106 -1.84 -0.12 6.99
N ARG A 107 -1.11 -0.78 7.89
CA ARG A 107 0.35 -0.99 7.77
C ARG A 107 0.71 -1.75 6.51
N THR A 108 0.08 -2.90 6.29
CA THR A 108 0.36 -3.75 5.11
C THR A 108 0.04 -3.02 3.81
N LEU A 109 -1.11 -2.33 3.73
CA LEU A 109 -1.47 -1.52 2.55
C LEU A 109 -0.54 -0.33 2.32
N GLY A 110 -0.04 0.30 3.40
CA GLY A 110 0.95 1.35 3.30
C GLY A 110 2.23 0.84 2.62
N PHE A 111 2.75 -0.31 3.03
CA PHE A 111 3.88 -0.95 2.35
C PHE A 111 3.54 -1.47 0.95
N ALA A 112 2.30 -1.92 0.70
CA ALA A 112 1.85 -2.34 -0.62
C ALA A 112 1.93 -1.22 -1.67
N SER A 113 1.91 0.04 -1.23
CA SER A 113 2.09 1.18 -2.12
C SER A 113 3.51 1.35 -2.66
N SER A 114 4.52 0.63 -2.13
CA SER A 114 5.94 0.79 -2.49
C SER A 114 6.26 0.81 -3.99
N PRO A 115 5.68 -0.04 -4.86
CA PRO A 115 5.94 0.04 -6.31
C PRO A 115 5.59 1.41 -6.93
N ARG A 116 4.68 2.18 -6.31
CA ARG A 116 4.23 3.49 -6.79
C ARG A 116 5.31 4.56 -6.77
N PHE A 117 6.43 4.36 -6.08
CA PHE A 117 7.60 5.23 -6.26
C PHE A 117 8.12 5.25 -7.70
N LEU A 118 7.90 4.17 -8.46
CA LEU A 118 8.29 4.08 -9.87
C LEU A 118 7.47 5.00 -10.79
N LEU A 119 6.38 5.62 -10.30
CA LEU A 119 5.66 6.66 -11.05
C LEU A 119 6.57 7.86 -11.40
N LEU A 120 7.65 8.08 -10.65
CA LEU A 120 8.65 9.09 -10.97
C LEU A 120 9.34 8.83 -12.32
N LEU A 121 9.38 7.58 -12.81
CA LEU A 121 9.90 7.27 -14.15
C LEU A 121 8.98 7.82 -15.26
N GLY A 122 7.71 8.10 -14.95
CA GLY A 122 6.75 8.73 -15.85
C GLY A 122 7.05 10.21 -16.15
N LEU A 123 8.02 10.82 -15.45
CA LEU A 123 8.52 12.16 -15.77
C LEU A 123 9.30 12.22 -17.08
N VAL A 124 9.74 11.05 -17.58
CA VAL A 124 10.33 10.95 -18.91
C VAL A 124 9.21 11.11 -19.96
N PRO A 125 9.30 12.09 -20.88
CA PRO A 125 8.29 12.27 -21.92
C PRO A 125 8.11 11.01 -22.77
N GLY A 126 6.86 10.66 -23.07
CA GLY A 126 6.52 9.53 -23.95
C GLY A 126 6.35 8.17 -23.27
N VAL A 127 6.67 8.01 -21.98
CA VAL A 127 6.51 6.72 -21.27
C VAL A 127 5.49 6.73 -20.13
N ILE A 128 4.92 7.90 -19.79
CA ILE A 128 4.00 8.08 -18.65
C ILE A 128 2.85 7.06 -18.64
N GLY A 129 2.23 6.79 -19.80
CA GLY A 129 1.10 5.86 -19.90
C GLY A 129 1.49 4.42 -19.59
N VAL A 130 2.62 3.95 -20.16
CA VAL A 130 3.12 2.59 -19.94
C VAL A 130 3.58 2.40 -18.49
N VAL A 131 4.34 3.37 -17.95
CA VAL A 131 4.79 3.34 -16.55
C VAL A 131 3.58 3.31 -15.61
N SER A 132 2.60 4.18 -15.81
CA SER A 132 1.41 4.24 -14.95
C SER A 132 0.60 2.95 -15.01
N PHE A 133 0.45 2.34 -16.19
CA PHE A 133 -0.23 1.08 -16.35
C PHE A 133 0.49 -0.07 -15.62
N VAL A 134 1.79 -0.23 -15.86
CA VAL A 134 2.59 -1.29 -15.23
C VAL A 134 2.58 -1.15 -13.71
N VAL A 135 2.81 0.06 -13.19
CA VAL A 135 2.79 0.33 -11.76
C VAL A 135 1.40 0.15 -11.17
N GLY A 136 0.33 0.49 -11.90
CA GLY A 136 -1.05 0.27 -11.48
C GLY A 136 -1.36 -1.22 -11.30
N VAL A 137 -0.99 -2.06 -12.28
CA VAL A 137 -1.14 -3.52 -12.18
C VAL A 137 -0.31 -4.07 -11.02
N TRP A 138 0.94 -3.62 -10.88
CA TRP A 138 1.82 -4.04 -9.79
C TRP A 138 1.24 -3.67 -8.42
N PHE A 139 0.69 -2.47 -8.28
CA PHE A 139 0.05 -2.02 -7.05
C PHE A 139 -1.18 -2.85 -6.68
N ILE A 140 -1.96 -3.32 -7.66
CA ILE A 140 -3.07 -4.24 -7.40
C ILE A 140 -2.54 -5.56 -6.86
N LEU A 141 -1.47 -6.11 -7.46
CA LEU A 141 -0.86 -7.36 -7.01
C LEU A 141 -0.32 -7.26 -5.57
N THR A 142 0.38 -6.17 -5.24
CA THR A 142 0.89 -5.95 -3.88
C THR A 142 -0.22 -5.75 -2.86
N THR A 143 -1.29 -5.05 -3.25
CA THR A 143 -2.50 -4.90 -2.42
C THR A 143 -3.15 -6.24 -2.13
N ILE A 144 -3.28 -7.12 -3.13
CA ILE A 144 -3.85 -8.46 -2.93
C ILE A 144 -2.99 -9.25 -1.95
N THR A 145 -1.66 -9.26 -2.11
CA THR A 145 -0.76 -9.97 -1.19
C THR A 145 -0.82 -9.40 0.22
N ALA A 146 -0.86 -8.08 0.36
CA ALA A 146 -1.00 -7.40 1.64
C ALA A 146 -2.30 -7.79 2.38
N LEU A 147 -3.42 -7.81 1.65
CA LEU A 147 -4.73 -8.17 2.23
C LEU A 147 -4.85 -9.66 2.54
N LYS A 148 -4.12 -10.53 1.83
CA LYS A 148 -4.06 -11.96 2.18
C LYS A 148 -3.41 -12.16 3.55
N ALA A 149 -2.29 -11.47 3.80
CA ALA A 149 -1.61 -11.49 5.10
C ALA A 149 -2.51 -10.86 6.17
N ALA A 150 -2.84 -9.58 6.01
CA ALA A 150 -3.52 -8.77 7.02
C ALA A 150 -4.94 -9.21 7.41
N LEU A 151 -5.58 -10.08 6.63
CA LEU A 151 -6.94 -10.53 6.88
C LEU A 151 -7.04 -12.06 6.91
N GLU A 152 -5.90 -12.74 6.86
CA GLU A 152 -5.76 -14.20 6.88
C GLU A 152 -6.74 -14.89 5.91
N MET A 153 -6.80 -14.38 4.67
CA MET A 153 -7.79 -14.82 3.68
C MET A 153 -7.18 -15.41 2.41
N GLY A 154 -7.91 -16.34 1.80
CA GLY A 154 -7.54 -16.93 0.52
C GLY A 154 -7.53 -15.92 -0.64
N THR A 155 -6.79 -16.24 -1.70
CA THR A 155 -6.52 -15.35 -2.85
C THR A 155 -7.78 -14.72 -3.46
N TRP A 156 -8.85 -15.49 -3.71
CA TRP A 156 -10.05 -14.95 -4.37
C TRP A 156 -10.82 -13.95 -3.52
N ARG A 157 -10.82 -14.11 -2.19
CA ARG A 157 -11.40 -13.13 -1.28
C ARG A 157 -10.57 -11.87 -1.24
N ALA A 158 -9.24 -12.00 -1.19
CA ALA A 158 -8.33 -10.86 -1.23
C ALA A 158 -8.46 -10.06 -2.54
N VAL A 159 -8.63 -10.75 -3.68
CA VAL A 159 -8.94 -10.12 -4.97
C VAL A 159 -10.26 -9.35 -4.90
N GLY A 160 -11.33 -9.97 -4.39
CA GLY A 160 -12.63 -9.32 -4.21
C GLY A 160 -12.53 -8.07 -3.34
N THR A 161 -11.91 -8.19 -2.16
CA THR A 161 -11.69 -7.07 -1.23
C THR A 161 -10.87 -5.96 -1.87
N ALA A 162 -9.76 -6.29 -2.55
CA ALA A 162 -8.90 -5.30 -3.22
C ALA A 162 -9.66 -4.52 -4.30
N LEU A 163 -10.39 -5.22 -5.17
CA LEU A 163 -11.14 -4.59 -6.27
C LEU A 163 -12.27 -3.71 -5.76
N VAL A 164 -13.08 -4.18 -4.80
CA VAL A 164 -14.18 -3.39 -4.24
C VAL A 164 -13.63 -2.17 -3.50
N ALA A 165 -12.58 -2.32 -2.68
CA ALA A 165 -11.96 -1.19 -1.99
C ALA A 165 -11.38 -0.17 -2.98
N LEU A 166 -10.75 -0.61 -4.08
CA LEU A 166 -10.24 0.28 -5.12
C LEU A 166 -11.36 1.04 -5.84
N ILE A 167 -12.47 0.37 -6.15
CA ILE A 167 -13.65 1.02 -6.76
C ILE A 167 -14.22 2.07 -5.81
N VAL A 168 -14.41 1.75 -4.53
CA VAL A 168 -14.90 2.69 -3.51
C VAL A 168 -13.96 3.90 -3.42
N GLN A 169 -12.65 3.67 -3.36
CA GLN A 169 -11.67 4.75 -3.32
C GLN A 169 -11.71 5.61 -4.60
N GLY A 170 -11.86 4.99 -5.77
CA GLY A 170 -12.00 5.70 -7.05
C GLY A 170 -13.25 6.57 -7.12
N ILE A 171 -14.38 6.10 -6.57
CA ILE A 171 -15.62 6.88 -6.46
C ILE A 171 -15.42 8.07 -5.54
N ILE A 172 -14.79 7.87 -4.37
CA ILE A 172 -14.50 8.96 -3.42
C ILE A 172 -13.64 10.03 -4.08
N PHE A 173 -12.55 9.64 -4.76
CA PHE A 173 -11.73 10.60 -5.48
C PHE A 173 -12.49 11.30 -6.60
N SER A 174 -13.32 10.59 -7.37
CA SER A 174 -14.15 11.20 -8.42
C SER A 174 -15.10 12.27 -7.85
N ILE A 175 -15.73 12.00 -6.70
CA ILE A 175 -16.60 12.96 -6.02
C ILE A 175 -15.80 14.17 -5.53
N VAL A 176 -14.65 13.94 -4.89
CA VAL A 176 -13.78 15.01 -4.40
C VAL A 176 -13.32 15.90 -5.57
N PHE A 177 -12.86 15.32 -6.67
CA PHE A 177 -12.49 16.08 -7.87
C PHE A 177 -13.68 16.88 -8.43
N ALA A 178 -14.87 16.28 -8.53
CA ALA A 178 -16.06 16.98 -9.02
C ALA A 178 -16.48 18.17 -8.14
N ILE A 179 -16.24 18.11 -6.83
CA ILE A 179 -16.54 19.21 -5.89
C ILE A 179 -15.47 20.30 -5.98
N LEU A 180 -14.21 19.94 -6.17
CA LEU A 180 -13.09 20.88 -6.18
C LEU A 180 -12.87 21.58 -7.53
N GLY A 181 -13.42 21.02 -8.62
CA GLY A 181 -13.29 21.56 -9.98
C GLY A 181 -12.21 20.86 -10.79
#